data_AF-A0AAW1S388-F1
#
_entry.id   AF-A0AAW1S388-F1
#
_cell.length_a   1.000
_cell.length_b   1.000
_cell.length_c   1.000
_cell.angle_alpha   90.00
_cell.angle_beta   90.00
_cell.angle_gamma   90.00
#
_symmetry.space_group_name_H-M   'P 1'
#
loop_
_entity.id
_entity.type
_entity.pdbx_description
1 polymer ?
#
loop_
_entity_poly.entity_id
_entity_poly.type
_entity_poly.pdbx_seq_one_letter_code
_entity_poly.pdbx_strand_id
1 'polypeptide(L)'
;MLAFTKRHQKKLVAAVLAGGSAAVAAYYWWESDWWTRSQSAERRGTNDSTADLQGILQQRPRSPATFEEVAAAEESRESQGPQTASAPEPLDAGLQRHFESIQSISDSTTLPQALRDLQRHVARLTGVHQLLDLLREGKKGHGAAATPSGKLETWQQLKVAAFTNAAASAWLLALLDMLLRVQLNILGRHLFLASHLCSNSEMLSEEAGPETPGLQVSRRAQTMFLDFAHFLPERGSAAMVELAGAAAKKFLMPIDLTDRLGPNDILGILSRIHLEVEAQAGKQGWATFMLPSSSEEAQYADAYPPAEPDYTALQPAALLARDEEIVSDMLAEVRDVIGTAKFHAALRASVQAVAARTADGLANSEAGTGLDKLKLPLAKLIPRVSAAGTAALDSSSTSTRDCLAAVSALPAVQQLCASVYSAGPPL
;
A
#
# COMPACT_ATOMS: atom_id res chain seq x y z
N MET A 1 24.58 12.74 -8.30
CA MET A 1 23.56 11.76 -8.77
C MET A 1 23.08 11.97 -10.21
N LEU A 2 22.85 13.20 -10.69
CA LEU A 2 22.29 13.49 -12.04
C LEU A 2 23.18 13.13 -13.25
N ALA A 3 24.52 13.09 -13.09
CA ALA A 3 25.43 12.69 -14.17
C ALA A 3 25.60 11.17 -14.30
N PHE A 4 25.33 10.42 -13.22
CA PHE A 4 25.41 8.97 -13.18
C PHE A 4 24.17 8.35 -13.85
N THR A 5 22.98 8.88 -13.57
CA THR A 5 21.71 8.42 -14.17
C THR A 5 21.66 8.58 -15.69
N LYS A 6 22.22 9.67 -16.25
CA LYS A 6 22.30 9.88 -17.71
C LYS A 6 23.25 8.92 -18.43
N ARG A 7 24.35 8.49 -17.78
CA ARG A 7 25.35 7.58 -18.37
C ARG A 7 24.86 6.14 -18.40
N HIS A 8 24.04 5.75 -17.43
CA HIS A 8 23.42 4.43 -17.36
C HIS A 8 22.15 4.33 -18.22
N GLN A 9 21.40 5.42 -18.42
CA GLN A 9 20.25 5.47 -19.35
C GLN A 9 20.62 5.05 -20.80
N LYS A 10 21.76 5.51 -21.32
CA LYS A 10 22.20 5.18 -22.69
C LYS A 10 22.62 3.71 -22.84
N LYS A 11 23.23 3.12 -21.80
CA LYS A 11 23.59 1.70 -21.77
C LYS A 11 22.35 0.80 -21.61
N LEU A 12 21.31 1.29 -20.91
CA LEU A 12 20.04 0.59 -20.70
C LEU A 12 19.10 0.65 -21.91
N VAL A 13 19.10 1.73 -22.70
CA VAL A 13 18.37 1.78 -24.00
C VAL A 13 18.97 0.78 -25.00
N ALA A 14 20.30 0.63 -25.01
CA ALA A 14 20.97 -0.37 -25.85
C ALA A 14 20.66 -1.82 -25.42
N ALA A 15 20.40 -2.06 -24.14
CA ALA A 15 20.03 -3.38 -23.62
C ALA A 15 18.67 -3.88 -24.12
N VAL A 16 17.69 -2.98 -24.33
CA VAL A 16 16.38 -3.34 -24.90
C VAL A 16 16.50 -3.77 -26.37
N LEU A 17 17.46 -3.20 -27.08
CA LEU A 17 17.77 -3.57 -28.46
C LEU A 17 18.63 -4.85 -28.55
N ALA A 18 19.25 -5.29 -27.44
CA ALA A 18 20.15 -6.44 -27.40
C ALA A 18 19.48 -7.78 -27.04
N GLY A 19 18.17 -7.80 -26.76
CA GLY A 19 17.40 -9.03 -26.52
C GLY A 19 17.21 -9.43 -25.04
N GLY A 20 16.47 -10.53 -24.83
CA GLY A 20 15.86 -10.89 -23.55
C GLY A 20 16.80 -11.11 -22.36
N SER A 21 18.09 -11.42 -22.59
CA SER A 21 19.09 -11.57 -21.51
C SER A 21 19.41 -10.27 -20.78
N ALA A 22 19.32 -9.12 -21.46
CA ALA A 22 19.56 -7.82 -20.84
C ALA A 22 18.32 -7.28 -20.12
N ALA A 23 17.11 -7.71 -20.52
CA ALA A 23 15.87 -7.45 -19.79
C ALA A 23 15.79 -8.25 -18.48
N VAL A 24 16.23 -9.52 -18.51
CA VAL A 24 16.44 -10.37 -17.33
C VAL A 24 17.47 -9.73 -16.40
N ALA A 25 18.60 -9.26 -16.92
CA ALA A 25 19.59 -8.54 -16.12
C ALA A 25 19.03 -7.24 -15.53
N ALA A 26 18.15 -6.50 -16.21
CA ALA A 26 17.52 -5.29 -15.66
C ALA A 26 16.49 -5.61 -14.55
N TYR A 27 15.71 -6.68 -14.74
CA TYR A 27 14.78 -7.20 -13.72
C TYR A 27 15.54 -7.72 -12.50
N TYR A 28 16.50 -8.61 -12.68
CA TYR A 28 17.35 -9.11 -11.60
C TYR A 28 18.29 -8.05 -11.03
N TRP A 29 18.64 -7.00 -11.76
CA TRP A 29 19.37 -5.86 -11.21
C TRP A 29 18.46 -5.01 -10.31
N TRP A 30 17.22 -4.79 -10.72
CA TRP A 30 16.20 -4.18 -9.85
C TRP A 30 15.89 -5.05 -8.62
N GLU A 31 15.90 -6.37 -8.78
CA GLU A 31 15.74 -7.37 -7.70
C GLU A 31 17.02 -7.58 -6.84
N SER A 32 18.24 -7.34 -7.37
CA SER A 32 19.51 -7.56 -6.66
C SER A 32 20.13 -6.30 -6.05
N ASP A 33 19.80 -5.10 -6.56
CA ASP A 33 20.09 -3.84 -5.85
C ASP A 33 19.46 -3.85 -4.44
N TRP A 34 18.40 -4.64 -4.24
CA TRP A 34 17.84 -5.01 -2.94
C TRP A 34 18.83 -5.76 -2.04
N TRP A 35 19.45 -6.87 -2.50
CA TRP A 35 20.37 -7.69 -1.70
C TRP A 35 21.62 -6.94 -1.23
N THR A 36 22.18 -6.09 -2.10
CA THR A 36 23.41 -5.34 -1.77
C THR A 36 23.14 -4.11 -0.89
N ARG A 37 21.94 -3.51 -0.92
CA ARG A 37 21.61 -2.30 -0.15
C ARG A 37 20.89 -2.58 1.17
N SER A 38 20.08 -3.64 1.26
CA SER A 38 19.45 -4.08 2.52
C SER A 38 20.53 -4.37 3.57
N GLN A 39 21.56 -5.16 3.23
CA GLN A 39 22.69 -5.46 4.12
C GLN A 39 23.52 -4.24 4.54
N SER A 40 23.55 -3.19 3.71
CA SER A 40 24.37 -2.00 3.93
C SER A 40 23.68 -0.91 4.78
N ALA A 41 22.35 -0.92 4.81
CA ALA A 41 21.52 -0.07 5.66
C ALA A 41 21.26 -0.74 7.02
N GLU A 42 21.07 -2.06 7.02
CA GLU A 42 20.83 -2.88 8.21
C GLU A 42 22.06 -2.94 9.15
N ARG A 43 23.28 -2.78 8.61
CA ARG A 43 24.53 -2.69 9.43
C ARG A 43 24.79 -1.33 10.09
N ARG A 44 24.01 -0.29 9.80
CA ARG A 44 24.27 1.07 10.31
C ARG A 44 23.23 1.63 11.29
N GLY A 45 22.13 0.91 11.55
CA GLY A 45 21.04 1.39 12.43
C GLY A 45 20.52 0.39 13.47
N THR A 46 21.22 -0.73 13.70
CA THR A 46 20.73 -1.90 14.46
C THR A 46 21.22 -1.99 15.91
N ASN A 47 21.76 -0.93 16.50
CA ASN A 47 22.55 -1.09 17.73
C ASN A 47 21.92 -0.63 19.06
N ASP A 48 20.65 -0.23 19.17
CA ASP A 48 20.14 0.15 20.52
C ASP A 48 18.67 -0.16 20.88
N SER A 49 17.79 -0.64 19.99
CA SER A 49 16.40 -0.98 20.41
C SER A 49 15.72 -2.11 19.62
N THR A 50 16.41 -2.74 18.67
CA THR A 50 15.84 -3.74 17.73
C THR A 50 16.08 -5.19 18.15
N ALA A 51 16.95 -5.44 19.13
CA ALA A 51 17.35 -6.79 19.52
C ALA A 51 16.23 -7.55 20.25
N ASP A 52 15.46 -6.87 21.12
CA ASP A 52 14.39 -7.51 21.88
C ASP A 52 13.15 -7.81 21.02
N LEU A 53 12.86 -6.99 19.99
CA LEU A 53 11.70 -7.16 19.12
C LEU A 53 11.95 -8.06 17.90
N GLN A 54 13.20 -8.34 17.51
CA GLN A 54 13.49 -9.33 16.46
C GLN A 54 13.24 -10.78 16.92
N GLY A 55 13.32 -11.06 18.22
CA GLY A 55 12.92 -12.35 18.79
C GLY A 55 11.40 -12.61 18.70
N ILE A 56 10.63 -11.53 18.60
CA ILE A 56 9.18 -11.52 18.69
C ILE A 56 8.48 -11.92 17.38
N LEU A 57 9.07 -11.61 16.22
CA LEU A 57 8.50 -11.96 14.90
C LEU A 57 8.55 -13.46 14.55
N GLN A 58 9.10 -14.32 15.42
CA GLN A 58 9.38 -15.73 15.11
C GLN A 58 8.25 -16.73 15.45
N GLN A 59 7.05 -16.29 15.87
CA GLN A 59 5.96 -17.22 16.21
C GLN A 59 4.71 -17.12 15.31
N ARG A 60 4.14 -18.29 15.03
CA ARG A 60 3.08 -18.59 14.02
C ARG A 60 1.70 -18.08 14.49
N PRO A 61 0.80 -17.60 13.60
CA PRO A 61 -0.46 -16.99 14.03
C PRO A 61 -1.50 -18.01 14.53
N ARG A 62 -2.23 -17.63 15.58
CA ARG A 62 -3.52 -18.23 16.01
C ARG A 62 -4.69 -17.46 15.40
N SER A 63 -5.85 -18.11 15.25
CA SER A 63 -7.04 -17.64 14.51
C SER A 63 -7.51 -16.21 14.86
N PRO A 64 -8.07 -15.46 13.89
CA PRO A 64 -8.46 -14.06 14.07
C PRO A 64 -9.77 -13.92 14.85
N ALA A 65 -9.79 -13.03 15.85
CA ALA A 65 -11.01 -12.47 16.45
C ALA A 65 -11.32 -11.12 15.79
N THR A 66 -12.60 -10.74 15.73
CA THR A 66 -13.03 -9.47 15.12
C THR A 66 -12.78 -8.28 16.07
N PHE A 67 -12.58 -7.07 15.52
CA PHE A 67 -12.33 -5.86 16.32
C PHE A 67 -13.45 -5.54 17.32
N GLU A 68 -14.71 -5.77 16.93
CA GLU A 68 -15.86 -5.63 17.83
C GLU A 68 -15.86 -6.69 18.94
N GLU A 69 -15.38 -7.92 18.69
CA GLU A 69 -15.25 -8.93 19.75
C GLU A 69 -14.11 -8.64 20.72
N VAL A 70 -13.02 -8.03 20.26
CA VAL A 70 -11.90 -7.64 21.14
C VAL A 70 -12.28 -6.42 21.99
N ALA A 71 -12.87 -5.39 21.36
CA ALA A 71 -13.39 -4.22 22.06
C ALA A 71 -14.53 -4.57 23.02
N ALA A 72 -15.47 -5.44 22.61
CA ALA A 72 -16.56 -5.90 23.47
C ALA A 72 -16.09 -6.88 24.56
N ALA A 73 -15.05 -7.68 24.33
CA ALA A 73 -14.47 -8.54 25.38
C ALA A 73 -13.72 -7.74 26.44
N GLU A 74 -13.16 -6.58 26.08
CA GLU A 74 -12.55 -5.64 27.02
C GLU A 74 -13.62 -4.85 27.79
N GLU A 75 -14.70 -4.38 27.15
CA GLU A 75 -15.89 -3.81 27.83
C GLU A 75 -16.59 -4.83 28.75
N SER A 76 -16.65 -6.10 28.35
CA SER A 76 -17.27 -7.17 29.16
C SER A 76 -16.46 -7.47 30.42
N ARG A 77 -15.14 -7.23 30.43
CA ARG A 77 -14.27 -7.41 31.60
C ARG A 77 -14.48 -6.35 32.68
N GLU A 78 -15.00 -5.16 32.33
CA GLU A 78 -15.35 -4.11 33.30
C GLU A 78 -16.62 -4.47 34.11
N SER A 79 -17.44 -5.40 33.63
CA SER A 79 -18.75 -5.72 34.24
C SER A 79 -18.76 -6.92 35.20
N GLN A 80 -17.64 -7.64 35.36
CA GLN A 80 -17.58 -8.84 36.20
C GLN A 80 -16.71 -8.61 37.45
N GLY A 81 -17.35 -8.64 38.62
CA GLY A 81 -16.70 -8.62 39.93
C GLY A 81 -15.71 -9.78 40.15
N PRO A 82 -14.90 -9.71 41.23
CA PRO A 82 -13.57 -10.27 41.26
C PRO A 82 -13.59 -11.80 41.35
N GLN A 83 -13.22 -12.48 40.27
CA GLN A 83 -12.85 -13.89 40.33
C GLN A 83 -11.53 -14.16 39.62
N THR A 84 -10.62 -14.72 40.43
CA THR A 84 -9.35 -15.38 40.12
C THR A 84 -8.29 -14.54 39.44
N ALA A 85 -7.36 -14.05 40.26
CA ALA A 85 -6.08 -13.50 39.87
C ALA A 85 -5.32 -14.50 38.98
N SER A 86 -5.45 -14.34 37.66
CA SER A 86 -4.37 -14.69 36.75
C SER A 86 -3.25 -13.69 37.01
N ALA A 87 -2.02 -14.18 37.16
CA ALA A 87 -0.86 -13.33 37.36
C ALA A 87 -0.83 -12.22 36.29
N PRO A 88 -0.40 -10.98 36.62
CA PRO A 88 -0.28 -9.94 35.63
C PRO A 88 0.62 -10.47 34.51
N GLU A 89 0.06 -10.56 33.32
CA GLU A 89 0.82 -10.99 32.16
C GLU A 89 1.98 -10.00 31.98
N PRO A 90 3.22 -10.47 31.72
CA PRO A 90 4.34 -9.55 31.53
C PRO A 90 3.97 -8.54 30.45
N LEU A 91 4.22 -7.25 30.71
CA LEU A 91 3.86 -6.12 29.84
C LEU A 91 4.26 -6.37 28.38
N ASP A 92 5.41 -7.02 28.17
CA ASP A 92 5.94 -7.39 26.86
C ASP A 92 5.04 -8.38 26.09
N ALA A 93 4.40 -9.32 26.79
CA ALA A 93 3.47 -10.27 26.18
C ALA A 93 2.13 -9.60 25.82
N GLY A 94 1.66 -8.66 26.64
CA GLY A 94 0.50 -7.83 26.34
C GLY A 94 0.71 -6.95 25.11
N LEU A 95 1.86 -6.25 25.06
CA LEU A 95 2.29 -5.42 23.94
C LEU A 95 2.33 -6.23 22.64
N GLN A 96 2.88 -7.45 22.71
CA GLN A 96 3.02 -8.30 21.54
C GLN A 96 1.67 -8.81 21.01
N ARG A 97 0.80 -9.27 21.90
CA ARG A 97 -0.55 -9.72 21.49
C ARG A 97 -1.34 -8.59 20.84
N HIS A 98 -1.22 -7.37 21.37
CA HIS A 98 -1.88 -6.21 20.77
C HIS A 98 -1.32 -5.88 19.38
N PHE A 99 0.01 -5.89 19.23
CA PHE A 99 0.66 -5.69 17.92
C PHE A 99 0.24 -6.73 16.87
N GLU A 100 0.20 -8.02 17.24
CA GLU A 100 -0.26 -9.09 16.35
C GLU A 100 -1.73 -8.94 15.95
N SER A 101 -2.57 -8.51 16.89
CA SER A 101 -3.98 -8.20 16.63
C SER A 101 -4.11 -7.10 15.58
N ILE A 102 -3.33 -6.02 15.69
CA ILE A 102 -3.31 -4.93 14.70
C ILE A 102 -2.94 -5.46 13.30
N GLN A 103 -1.91 -6.31 13.19
CA GLN A 103 -1.52 -6.86 11.88
C GLN A 103 -2.63 -7.75 11.31
N SER A 104 -3.28 -8.56 12.15
CA SER A 104 -4.39 -9.41 11.76
C SER A 104 -5.59 -8.59 11.26
N ILE A 105 -5.96 -7.51 11.96
CA ILE A 105 -7.05 -6.61 11.57
C ILE A 105 -6.76 -5.93 10.22
N SER A 106 -5.52 -5.43 10.05
CA SER A 106 -5.06 -4.83 8.79
C SER A 106 -5.25 -5.80 7.62
N ASP A 107 -4.79 -7.04 7.76
CA ASP A 107 -4.77 -8.03 6.68
C ASP A 107 -6.16 -8.61 6.37
N SER A 108 -6.99 -8.84 7.39
CA SER A 108 -8.25 -9.56 7.25
C SER A 108 -9.46 -8.66 6.95
N THR A 109 -9.43 -7.42 7.39
CA THR A 109 -10.63 -6.56 7.43
C THR A 109 -10.40 -5.25 6.69
N THR A 110 -9.48 -4.40 7.17
CA THR A 110 -9.35 -3.02 6.70
C THR A 110 -8.87 -2.96 5.25
N LEU A 111 -7.80 -3.68 4.91
CA LEU A 111 -7.23 -3.64 3.57
C LEU A 111 -8.15 -4.25 2.50
N PRO A 112 -8.76 -5.44 2.67
CA PRO A 112 -9.70 -5.98 1.69
C PRO A 112 -10.89 -5.07 1.40
N GLN A 113 -11.36 -4.31 2.39
CA GLN A 113 -12.45 -3.35 2.20
C GLN A 113 -11.98 -2.14 1.38
N ALA A 114 -10.90 -1.49 1.78
CA ALA A 114 -10.35 -0.33 1.07
C ALA A 114 -9.91 -0.66 -0.37
N LEU A 115 -9.46 -1.91 -0.59
CA LEU A 115 -9.02 -2.37 -1.90
C LEU A 115 -10.15 -2.40 -2.94
N ARG A 116 -11.39 -2.71 -2.54
CA ARG A 116 -12.55 -2.68 -3.45
C ARG A 116 -12.78 -1.29 -4.02
N ASP A 117 -12.62 -0.27 -3.19
CA ASP A 117 -12.78 1.12 -3.61
C ASP A 117 -11.65 1.54 -4.54
N LEU A 118 -10.41 1.18 -4.19
CA LEU A 118 -9.25 1.42 -5.02
C LEU A 118 -9.39 0.77 -6.41
N GLN A 119 -9.82 -0.49 -6.47
CA GLN A 119 -10.02 -1.22 -7.73
C GLN A 119 -11.01 -0.49 -8.66
N ARG A 120 -12.13 -0.02 -8.12
CA ARG A 120 -13.14 0.74 -8.89
C ARG A 120 -12.56 2.04 -9.45
N HIS A 121 -11.78 2.77 -8.65
CA HIS A 121 -11.14 4.01 -9.07
C HIS A 121 -10.10 3.78 -10.17
N VAL A 122 -9.21 2.81 -10.00
CA VAL A 122 -8.16 2.47 -10.98
C VAL A 122 -8.77 1.98 -12.30
N ALA A 123 -9.81 1.14 -12.24
CA ALA A 123 -10.50 0.66 -13.44
C ALA A 123 -11.13 1.81 -14.25
N ARG A 124 -11.65 2.84 -13.57
CA ARG A 124 -12.20 4.05 -14.20
C ARG A 124 -11.10 4.92 -14.80
N LEU A 125 -10.03 5.18 -14.05
CA LEU A 125 -8.94 6.09 -14.44
C LEU A 125 -8.11 5.56 -15.61
N THR A 126 -7.86 4.25 -15.67
CA THR A 126 -7.07 3.63 -16.74
C THR A 126 -7.87 3.47 -18.04
N GLY A 127 -9.19 3.45 -17.97
CA GLY A 127 -10.10 3.38 -19.12
C GLY A 127 -10.01 2.10 -19.95
N VAL A 128 -9.37 1.04 -19.43
CA VAL A 128 -9.17 -0.23 -20.13
C VAL A 128 -10.51 -0.82 -20.62
N HIS A 129 -11.52 -0.87 -19.75
CA HIS A 129 -12.82 -1.43 -20.08
C HIS A 129 -13.51 -0.66 -21.22
N GLN A 130 -13.44 0.68 -21.18
CA GLN A 130 -14.02 1.54 -22.21
C GLN A 130 -13.35 1.32 -23.56
N LEU A 131 -12.02 1.18 -23.59
CA LEU A 131 -11.26 0.89 -24.81
C LEU A 131 -11.59 -0.50 -25.37
N LEU A 132 -11.76 -1.50 -24.51
CA LEU A 132 -12.19 -2.84 -24.93
C LEU A 132 -13.61 -2.84 -25.50
N ASP A 133 -14.53 -2.08 -24.90
CA ASP A 133 -15.90 -1.95 -25.40
C ASP A 133 -15.94 -1.20 -26.74
N LEU A 134 -15.12 -0.15 -26.92
CA LEU A 134 -14.95 0.50 -28.23
C LEU A 134 -14.48 -0.49 -29.30
N LEU A 135 -13.52 -1.36 -28.99
CA LEU A 135 -13.06 -2.40 -29.92
C LEU A 135 -14.16 -3.44 -30.23
N ARG A 136 -15.00 -3.78 -29.25
CA ARG A 136 -16.13 -4.70 -29.43
C ARG A 136 -17.21 -4.11 -30.32
N GLU A 137 -17.58 -2.84 -30.11
CA GLU A 137 -18.57 -2.13 -30.94
C GLU A 137 -18.04 -1.87 -32.36
N GLY A 138 -16.75 -1.55 -32.50
CA GLY A 138 -16.08 -1.45 -33.80
C GLY A 138 -16.16 -2.74 -34.62
N LYS A 139 -16.06 -3.91 -33.96
CA LYS A 139 -16.24 -5.23 -34.62
C LYS A 139 -17.67 -5.42 -35.16
N LYS A 140 -18.67 -4.79 -34.53
CA LYS A 140 -20.07 -4.79 -34.98
C LYS A 140 -20.35 -3.74 -36.07
N GLY A 141 -19.35 -2.96 -36.49
CA GLY A 141 -19.49 -1.93 -37.51
C GLY A 141 -19.90 -0.55 -36.97
N HIS A 142 -19.88 -0.33 -35.65
CA HIS A 142 -20.32 0.92 -35.03
C HIS A 142 -19.17 1.70 -34.40
N GLY A 143 -19.29 3.03 -34.35
CA GLY A 143 -18.36 3.92 -33.66
C GLY A 143 -17.00 4.13 -34.33
N ALA A 144 -16.11 4.85 -33.66
CA ALA A 144 -14.80 5.26 -34.22
C ALA A 144 -13.90 4.07 -34.58
N ALA A 145 -13.98 2.97 -33.83
CA ALA A 145 -13.21 1.75 -34.06
C ALA A 145 -13.75 0.86 -35.20
N ALA A 146 -14.82 1.26 -35.90
CA ALA A 146 -15.32 0.56 -37.09
C ALA A 146 -14.39 0.74 -38.31
N THR A 147 -13.63 1.84 -38.34
CA THR A 147 -12.63 2.09 -39.39
C THR A 147 -11.30 1.40 -39.07
N PRO A 148 -10.51 0.98 -40.08
CA PRO A 148 -9.19 0.39 -39.84
C PRO A 148 -8.23 1.32 -39.07
N SER A 149 -8.26 2.62 -39.36
CA SER A 149 -7.44 3.64 -38.68
C SER A 149 -7.87 3.82 -37.22
N GLY A 150 -9.17 3.99 -36.96
CA GLY A 150 -9.70 4.13 -35.60
C GLY A 150 -9.47 2.89 -34.75
N LYS A 151 -9.60 1.68 -35.35
CA LYS A 151 -9.27 0.43 -34.67
C LYS A 151 -7.80 0.38 -34.24
N LEU A 152 -6.88 0.74 -35.14
CA LEU A 152 -5.45 0.77 -34.83
C LEU A 152 -5.14 1.77 -33.71
N GLU A 153 -5.74 2.96 -33.75
CA GLU A 153 -5.60 3.97 -32.70
C GLU A 153 -6.08 3.46 -31.34
N THR A 154 -7.26 2.83 -31.29
CA THR A 154 -7.79 2.25 -30.05
C THR A 154 -6.87 1.16 -29.49
N TRP A 155 -6.27 0.33 -30.34
CA TRP A 155 -5.26 -0.64 -29.91
C TRP A 155 -3.99 0.01 -29.34
N GLN A 156 -3.53 1.12 -29.93
CA GLN A 156 -2.38 1.86 -29.42
C GLN A 156 -2.68 2.52 -28.06
N GLN A 157 -3.90 3.02 -27.86
CA GLN A 157 -4.35 3.52 -26.56
C GLN A 157 -4.45 2.38 -25.54
N LEU A 158 -5.03 1.24 -25.92
CA LEU A 158 -5.16 0.07 -25.05
C LEU A 158 -3.79 -0.49 -24.64
N LYS A 159 -2.79 -0.46 -25.54
CA LYS A 159 -1.40 -0.80 -25.23
C LYS A 159 -0.89 0.00 -24.03
N VAL A 160 -1.04 1.31 -24.05
CA VAL A 160 -0.57 2.17 -22.96
C VAL A 160 -1.41 1.95 -21.70
N ALA A 161 -2.74 1.90 -21.82
CA ALA A 161 -3.66 1.70 -20.70
C ALA A 161 -3.41 0.39 -19.93
N ALA A 162 -3.15 -0.72 -20.63
CA ALA A 162 -2.90 -2.02 -20.01
C ALA A 162 -1.64 -2.03 -19.13
N PHE A 163 -0.53 -1.46 -19.61
CA PHE A 163 0.70 -1.36 -18.82
C PHE A 163 0.60 -0.31 -17.72
N THR A 164 -0.14 0.78 -17.97
CA THR A 164 -0.46 1.77 -16.95
C THR A 164 -1.20 1.12 -15.79
N ASN A 165 -2.25 0.33 -16.10
CA ASN A 165 -3.01 -0.42 -15.11
C ASN A 165 -2.12 -1.37 -14.31
N ALA A 166 -1.32 -2.21 -14.98
CA ALA A 166 -0.43 -3.15 -14.29
C ALA A 166 0.58 -2.44 -13.35
N ALA A 167 1.22 -1.37 -13.81
CA ALA A 167 2.18 -0.64 -13.01
C ALA A 167 1.52 0.13 -11.86
N ALA A 168 0.42 0.85 -12.14
CA ALA A 168 -0.31 1.62 -11.13
C ALA A 168 -0.92 0.72 -10.05
N SER A 169 -1.47 -0.44 -10.42
CA SER A 169 -1.99 -1.42 -9.46
C SER A 169 -0.95 -1.86 -8.44
N ALA A 170 0.28 -2.16 -8.88
CA ALA A 170 1.34 -2.58 -7.96
C ALA A 170 1.75 -1.45 -6.99
N TRP A 171 1.83 -0.21 -7.47
CA TRP A 171 2.11 0.95 -6.62
C TRP A 171 0.98 1.25 -5.65
N LEU A 172 -0.26 1.29 -6.13
CA LEU A 172 -1.41 1.69 -5.33
C LEU A 172 -1.78 0.65 -4.27
N LEU A 173 -1.64 -0.65 -4.57
CA LEU A 173 -1.81 -1.69 -3.56
C LEU A 173 -0.76 -1.55 -2.45
N ALA A 174 0.51 -1.36 -2.82
CA ALA A 174 1.59 -1.22 -1.85
C ALA A 174 1.45 0.06 -1.01
N LEU A 175 1.09 1.18 -1.63
CA LEU A 175 0.86 2.44 -0.93
C LEU A 175 -0.33 2.33 0.04
N LEU A 176 -1.44 1.73 -0.38
CA LEU A 176 -2.62 1.56 0.48
C LEU A 176 -2.32 0.64 1.66
N ASP A 177 -1.67 -0.51 1.42
CA ASP A 177 -1.25 -1.42 2.49
C ASP A 177 -0.32 -0.73 3.50
N MET A 178 0.69 0.00 3.02
CA MET A 178 1.61 0.73 3.91
C MET A 178 0.90 1.86 4.67
N LEU A 179 -0.01 2.61 4.04
CA LEU A 179 -0.78 3.67 4.71
C LEU A 179 -1.58 3.11 5.89
N LEU A 180 -2.36 2.06 5.61
CA LEU A 180 -3.23 1.43 6.60
C LEU A 180 -2.41 0.84 7.74
N ARG A 181 -1.30 0.16 7.45
CA ARG A 181 -0.40 -0.34 8.50
C ARG A 181 0.15 0.79 9.36
N VAL A 182 0.64 1.88 8.75
CA VAL A 182 1.19 3.00 9.52
C VAL A 182 0.10 3.63 10.41
N GLN A 183 -1.08 3.92 9.85
CA GLN A 183 -2.20 4.48 10.62
C GLN A 183 -2.64 3.55 11.76
N LEU A 184 -2.86 2.25 11.48
CA LEU A 184 -3.30 1.29 12.49
C LEU A 184 -2.26 1.07 13.59
N ASN A 185 -0.97 1.09 13.27
CA ASN A 185 0.08 0.97 14.30
C ASN A 185 0.20 2.25 15.15
N ILE A 186 0.08 3.44 14.56
CA ILE A 186 0.04 4.71 15.32
C ILE A 186 -1.18 4.69 16.25
N LEU A 187 -2.38 4.50 15.69
CA LEU A 187 -3.62 4.50 16.45
C LEU A 187 -3.60 3.42 17.54
N GLY A 188 -3.24 2.19 17.19
CA GLY A 188 -3.17 1.08 18.13
C GLY A 188 -2.21 1.37 19.29
N ARG A 189 -1.07 2.00 19.03
CA ARG A 189 -0.15 2.42 20.09
C ARG A 189 -0.82 3.42 21.03
N HIS A 190 -1.53 4.43 20.52
CA HIS A 190 -2.26 5.37 21.37
C HIS A 190 -3.32 4.69 22.25
N LEU A 191 -4.08 3.74 21.69
CA LEU A 191 -5.11 2.98 22.42
C LEU A 191 -4.49 2.09 23.51
N PHE A 192 -3.40 1.41 23.19
CA PHE A 192 -2.67 0.56 24.15
C PHE A 192 -2.09 1.36 25.33
N LEU A 193 -1.48 2.52 25.04
CA LEU A 193 -0.95 3.39 26.09
C LEU A 193 -2.10 3.95 26.97
N ALA A 194 -3.21 4.35 26.35
CA ALA A 194 -4.37 4.87 27.08
C ALA A 194 -4.96 3.82 28.03
N SER A 195 -5.13 2.57 27.60
CA SER A 195 -5.70 1.52 28.45
C SER A 195 -4.79 1.18 29.63
N HIS A 196 -3.47 1.06 29.42
CA HIS A 196 -2.54 0.72 30.49
C HIS A 196 -2.27 1.84 31.48
N LEU A 197 -2.26 3.10 31.04
CA LEU A 197 -2.08 4.23 31.96
C LEU A 197 -3.35 4.48 32.79
N CYS A 198 -4.55 4.29 32.22
CA CYS A 198 -5.79 4.32 32.98
C CYS A 198 -5.84 3.18 34.02
N SER A 199 -5.47 1.95 33.66
CA SER A 199 -5.42 0.82 34.61
C SER A 199 -4.40 1.01 35.73
N ASN A 200 -3.28 1.69 35.47
CA ASN A 200 -2.26 1.97 36.49
C ASN A 200 -2.61 3.18 37.37
N SER A 201 -3.42 4.13 36.86
CA SER A 201 -3.86 5.31 37.61
C SER A 201 -4.86 4.99 38.73
N GLU A 202 -5.62 3.90 38.62
CA GLU A 202 -6.49 3.42 39.71
C GLU A 202 -5.69 2.99 40.96
N MET A 203 -4.39 2.73 40.82
CA MET A 203 -3.50 2.39 41.94
C MET A 203 -2.83 3.63 42.59
N LEU A 204 -2.94 4.82 41.97
CA LEU A 204 -2.27 6.06 42.41
C LEU A 204 -3.22 7.26 42.64
N SER A 205 -4.54 7.10 42.44
CA SER A 205 -5.49 8.21 42.61
C SER A 205 -5.99 8.38 44.06
N GLU A 206 -5.16 9.02 44.89
CA GLU A 206 -5.66 9.93 45.94
C GLU A 206 -5.11 11.36 45.80
N GLU A 207 -4.08 11.63 44.97
CA GLU A 207 -3.50 12.99 44.86
C GLU A 207 -3.42 13.59 43.43
N ALA A 208 -3.83 12.86 42.38
CA ALA A 208 -3.92 13.42 41.04
C ALA A 208 -5.28 14.13 40.84
N GLY A 209 -5.26 15.45 40.64
CA GLY A 209 -6.44 16.22 40.25
C GLY A 209 -7.04 15.73 38.91
N PRO A 210 -8.18 16.28 38.46
CA PRO A 210 -8.94 15.84 37.27
C PRO A 210 -8.25 16.10 35.92
N GLU A 211 -6.92 16.20 35.92
CA GLU A 211 -6.05 16.69 34.85
C GLU A 211 -4.99 15.64 34.49
N THR A 212 -5.39 14.39 34.27
CA THR A 212 -4.65 13.45 33.40
C THR A 212 -5.44 13.22 32.09
N PRO A 213 -5.64 14.25 31.24
CA PRO A 213 -6.55 14.19 30.12
C PRO A 213 -5.74 14.29 28.81
N GLY A 214 -4.60 13.61 28.70
CA GLY A 214 -3.67 13.80 27.57
C GLY A 214 -3.70 12.72 26.50
N LEU A 215 -4.18 11.50 26.83
CA LEU A 215 -3.84 10.32 26.03
C LEU A 215 -5.02 9.55 25.43
N GLN A 216 -6.24 9.83 25.88
CA GLN A 216 -7.42 9.11 25.41
C GLN A 216 -7.85 9.66 24.05
N VAL A 217 -7.70 8.84 23.00
CA VAL A 217 -8.19 9.15 21.65
C VAL A 217 -9.68 8.78 21.59
N SER A 218 -10.55 9.79 21.45
CA SER A 218 -11.99 9.59 21.40
C SER A 218 -12.41 8.76 20.18
N ARG A 219 -13.55 8.08 20.23
CA ARG A 219 -14.07 7.32 19.08
C ARG A 219 -14.24 8.20 17.82
N ARG A 220 -14.57 9.49 17.99
CA ARG A 220 -14.65 10.47 16.89
C ARG A 220 -13.26 10.70 16.27
N ALA A 221 -12.23 10.95 17.08
CA ALA A 221 -10.86 11.15 16.61
C ALA A 221 -10.31 9.89 15.92
N GLN A 222 -10.63 8.69 16.45
CA GLN A 222 -10.25 7.42 15.82
C GLN A 222 -10.83 7.29 14.40
N THR A 223 -12.14 7.49 14.25
CA THR A 223 -12.81 7.42 12.94
C THR A 223 -12.27 8.48 11.99
N MET A 224 -12.18 9.74 12.44
CA MET A 224 -11.66 10.84 11.63
C MET A 224 -10.25 10.56 11.12
N PHE A 225 -9.36 10.03 11.95
CA PHE A 225 -7.99 9.69 11.56
C PHE A 225 -7.93 8.57 10.52
N LEU A 226 -8.73 7.50 10.69
CA LEU A 226 -8.76 6.38 9.75
C LEU A 226 -9.41 6.77 8.41
N ASP A 227 -10.37 7.70 8.42
CA ASP A 227 -11.05 8.17 7.20
C ASP A 227 -10.09 8.82 6.20
N PHE A 228 -8.96 9.39 6.64
CA PHE A 228 -7.93 9.90 5.73
C PHE A 228 -7.33 8.83 4.81
N ALA A 229 -7.48 7.53 5.11
CA ALA A 229 -7.08 6.47 4.20
C ALA A 229 -7.85 6.50 2.86
N HIS A 230 -9.06 7.07 2.84
CA HIS A 230 -9.88 7.23 1.63
C HIS A 230 -9.28 8.23 0.64
N PHE A 231 -8.38 9.12 1.08
CA PHE A 231 -7.71 10.08 0.20
C PHE A 231 -6.96 9.40 -0.95
N LEU A 232 -6.26 8.30 -0.67
CA LEU A 232 -5.45 7.60 -1.67
C LEU A 232 -6.32 7.01 -2.80
N PRO A 233 -7.37 6.20 -2.54
CA PRO A 233 -8.28 5.74 -3.60
C PRO A 233 -8.94 6.88 -4.38
N GLU A 234 -9.38 7.95 -3.71
CA GLU A 234 -10.21 9.00 -4.31
C GLU A 234 -9.42 10.02 -5.13
N ARG A 235 -8.30 10.50 -4.58
CA ARG A 235 -7.50 11.60 -5.14
C ARG A 235 -6.09 11.17 -5.50
N GLY A 236 -5.42 10.44 -4.60
CA GLY A 236 -4.04 9.99 -4.80
C GLY A 236 -3.87 9.06 -6.01
N SER A 237 -4.88 8.24 -6.30
CA SER A 237 -4.86 7.25 -7.38
C SER A 237 -4.76 7.89 -8.77
N ALA A 238 -5.37 9.05 -8.98
CA ALA A 238 -5.32 9.78 -10.24
C ALA A 238 -3.88 10.20 -10.58
N ALA A 239 -3.18 10.83 -9.62
CA ALA A 239 -1.80 11.26 -9.81
C ALA A 239 -0.85 10.07 -10.06
N MET A 240 -1.05 8.95 -9.38
CA MET A 240 -0.26 7.74 -9.62
C MET A 240 -0.52 7.11 -10.99
N VAL A 241 -1.79 7.06 -11.43
CA VAL A 241 -2.16 6.57 -12.77
C VAL A 241 -1.58 7.47 -13.86
N GLU A 242 -1.58 8.80 -13.67
CA GLU A 242 -0.94 9.74 -14.60
C GLU A 242 0.57 9.53 -14.70
N LEU A 243 1.26 9.36 -13.57
CA LEU A 243 2.69 9.07 -13.54
C LEU A 243 3.02 7.75 -14.23
N ALA A 244 2.29 6.68 -13.89
CA ALA A 244 2.44 5.38 -14.53
C ALA A 244 2.12 5.46 -16.03
N GLY A 245 1.13 6.24 -16.44
CA GLY A 245 0.73 6.44 -17.82
C GLY A 245 1.78 7.18 -18.65
N ALA A 246 2.38 8.24 -18.09
CA ALA A 246 3.48 8.95 -18.71
C ALA A 246 4.71 8.04 -18.91
N ALA A 247 5.06 7.26 -17.88
CA ALA A 247 6.15 6.28 -17.95
C ALA A 247 5.86 5.16 -18.96
N ALA A 248 4.66 4.58 -18.94
CA ALA A 248 4.24 3.54 -19.88
C ALA A 248 4.29 4.04 -21.33
N LYS A 249 3.73 5.23 -21.60
CA LYS A 249 3.77 5.85 -22.93
C LYS A 249 5.20 6.03 -23.43
N LYS A 250 6.11 6.52 -22.59
CA LYS A 250 7.52 6.72 -22.91
C LYS A 250 8.21 5.44 -23.37
N PHE A 251 7.98 4.32 -22.68
CA PHE A 251 8.67 3.05 -22.99
C PHE A 251 7.95 2.18 -24.03
N LEU A 252 6.66 2.41 -24.28
CA LEU A 252 5.86 1.66 -25.26
C LEU A 252 5.70 2.35 -26.61
N MET A 253 5.94 3.66 -26.69
CA MET A 253 5.91 4.40 -27.96
C MET A 253 6.80 3.79 -29.06
N PRO A 254 8.06 3.35 -28.80
CA PRO A 254 8.91 2.79 -29.85
C PRO A 254 8.59 1.33 -30.21
N ILE A 255 7.59 0.71 -29.58
CA ILE A 255 7.27 -0.72 -29.74
C ILE A 255 5.97 -0.87 -30.53
N ASP A 256 6.03 -1.61 -31.63
CA ASP A 256 4.88 -1.87 -32.48
C ASP A 256 4.01 -3.00 -31.94
N LEU A 257 2.72 -2.98 -32.29
CA LEU A 257 1.77 -4.01 -31.89
C LEU A 257 2.11 -5.40 -32.47
N THR A 258 2.88 -5.44 -33.56
CA THR A 258 3.35 -6.64 -34.24
C THR A 258 4.62 -7.22 -33.65
N ASP A 259 5.33 -6.46 -32.79
CA ASP A 259 6.59 -6.88 -32.22
C ASP A 259 6.40 -8.12 -31.35
N ARG A 260 7.28 -9.09 -31.54
CA ARG A 260 7.23 -10.37 -30.84
C ARG A 260 8.03 -10.28 -29.55
N LEU A 261 7.33 -10.28 -28.43
CA LEU A 261 7.89 -10.17 -27.08
C LEU A 261 7.64 -11.47 -26.31
N GLY A 262 8.63 -11.87 -25.51
CA GLY A 262 8.46 -12.94 -24.52
C GLY A 262 8.15 -12.38 -23.12
N PRO A 263 7.87 -13.24 -22.14
CA PRO A 263 7.62 -12.84 -20.75
C PRO A 263 8.71 -11.92 -20.20
N ASN A 264 9.98 -12.28 -20.40
CA ASN A 264 11.13 -11.48 -19.94
C ASN A 264 11.18 -10.07 -20.53
N ASP A 265 10.73 -9.90 -21.79
CA ASP A 265 10.69 -8.59 -22.43
C ASP A 265 9.62 -7.70 -21.76
N ILE A 266 8.46 -8.29 -21.41
CA ILE A 266 7.38 -7.61 -20.68
C ILE A 266 7.85 -7.19 -19.28
N LEU A 267 8.54 -8.08 -18.57
CA LEU A 267 9.12 -7.77 -17.25
C LEU A 267 10.16 -6.66 -17.33
N GLY A 268 11.01 -6.67 -18.35
CA GLY A 268 11.95 -5.58 -18.59
C GLY A 268 11.25 -4.24 -18.87
N ILE A 269 10.12 -4.24 -19.58
CA ILE A 269 9.33 -3.02 -19.81
C ILE A 269 8.70 -2.54 -18.50
N LEU A 270 8.03 -3.41 -17.75
CA LEU A 270 7.40 -3.07 -16.48
C LEU A 270 8.43 -2.55 -15.48
N SER A 271 9.60 -3.17 -15.37
CA SER A 271 10.69 -2.72 -14.50
C SER A 271 11.14 -1.29 -14.83
N ARG A 272 11.24 -0.94 -16.12
CA ARG A 272 11.57 0.43 -16.54
C ARG A 272 10.47 1.42 -16.18
N ILE A 273 9.21 1.01 -16.29
CA ILE A 273 8.06 1.82 -15.86
C ILE A 273 8.15 2.06 -14.35
N HIS A 274 8.34 1.02 -13.53
CA HIS A 274 8.47 1.15 -12.08
C HIS A 274 9.64 2.06 -11.66
N LEU A 275 10.81 1.90 -12.28
CA LEU A 275 11.98 2.76 -12.01
C LEU A 275 11.71 4.24 -12.33
N GLU A 276 10.99 4.51 -13.42
CA GLU A 276 10.63 5.89 -13.78
C GLU A 276 9.58 6.46 -12.83
N VAL A 277 8.55 5.69 -12.47
CA VAL A 277 7.54 6.09 -11.49
C VAL A 277 8.18 6.40 -10.16
N GLU A 278 9.04 5.51 -9.64
CA GLU A 278 9.75 5.70 -8.39
C GLU A 278 10.59 6.99 -8.39
N ALA A 279 11.31 7.25 -9.48
CA ALA A 279 12.15 8.44 -9.61
C ALA A 279 11.34 9.75 -9.71
N GLN A 280 10.10 9.71 -10.21
CA GLN A 280 9.23 10.87 -10.30
C GLN A 280 8.44 11.07 -9.00
N ALA A 281 7.83 10.02 -8.46
CA ALA A 281 7.11 10.05 -7.19
C ALA A 281 8.03 10.46 -6.03
N GLY A 282 9.28 9.96 -6.00
CA GLY A 282 10.26 10.38 -5.01
C GLY A 282 10.64 11.87 -5.07
N LYS A 283 10.46 12.55 -6.22
CA LYS A 283 10.64 14.01 -6.33
C LYS A 283 9.42 14.79 -5.88
N GLN A 284 8.23 14.23 -6.11
CA GLN A 284 6.96 14.84 -5.69
C GLN A 284 6.67 14.63 -4.20
N GLY A 285 7.35 13.67 -3.58
CA GLY A 285 7.11 13.24 -2.20
C GLY A 285 6.02 12.18 -2.14
N TRP A 286 6.25 11.10 -1.40
CA TRP A 286 5.29 9.99 -1.30
C TRP A 286 4.01 10.37 -0.56
N ALA A 287 4.11 11.28 0.42
CA ALA A 287 2.96 11.75 1.19
C ALA A 287 1.87 12.37 0.31
N THR A 288 2.25 13.01 -0.80
CA THR A 288 1.35 13.68 -1.75
C THR A 288 0.37 12.71 -2.43
N PHE A 289 0.67 11.41 -2.46
CA PHE A 289 -0.24 10.38 -2.99
C PHE A 289 -1.12 9.75 -1.91
N MET A 290 -0.77 9.91 -0.64
CA MET A 290 -1.35 9.14 0.47
C MET A 290 -2.23 10.00 1.38
N LEU A 291 -1.90 11.29 1.53
CA LEU A 291 -2.58 12.22 2.43
C LEU A 291 -2.77 13.57 1.74
N PRO A 292 -3.81 14.34 2.11
CA PRO A 292 -3.92 15.74 1.71
C PRO A 292 -2.74 16.55 2.24
N SER A 293 -2.43 17.68 1.60
CA SER A 293 -1.45 18.62 2.16
C SER A 293 -1.97 19.19 3.48
N SER A 294 -1.09 19.63 4.37
CA SER A 294 -1.50 20.20 5.67
C SER A 294 -2.42 21.43 5.53
N SER A 295 -2.33 22.16 4.41
CA SER A 295 -3.27 23.24 4.10
C SER A 295 -4.66 22.80 3.63
N GLU A 296 -4.80 21.55 3.17
CA GLU A 296 -6.03 20.99 2.62
C GLU A 296 -6.73 20.02 3.58
N GLU A 297 -6.10 19.66 4.70
CA GLU A 297 -6.65 18.71 5.69
C GLU A 297 -8.05 19.09 6.18
N ALA A 298 -8.22 20.33 6.65
CA ALA A 298 -9.52 20.81 7.15
C ALA A 298 -10.59 20.77 6.06
N GLN A 299 -10.24 21.17 4.83
CA GLN A 299 -11.16 21.14 3.69
C GLN A 299 -11.52 19.70 3.29
N TYR A 300 -10.58 18.77 3.41
CA TYR A 300 -10.83 17.36 3.13
C TYR A 300 -11.75 16.75 4.20
N ALA A 301 -11.50 17.03 5.47
CA ALA A 301 -12.35 16.59 6.59
C ALA A 301 -13.79 17.13 6.47
N ASP A 302 -13.96 18.42 6.12
CA ASP A 302 -15.27 19.03 5.91
C ASP A 302 -16.03 18.41 4.71
N ALA A 303 -15.30 18.05 3.65
CA ALA A 303 -15.88 17.45 2.46
C ALA A 303 -16.27 15.98 2.66
N TYR A 304 -15.76 15.33 3.70
CA TYR A 304 -15.99 13.93 4.02
C TYR A 304 -16.36 13.77 5.50
N PRO A 305 -17.59 14.19 5.89
CA PRO A 305 -18.04 14.01 7.25
C PRO A 305 -18.16 12.52 7.57
N PRO A 306 -17.88 12.12 8.83
CA PRO A 306 -17.93 10.72 9.24
C PRO A 306 -19.33 10.12 9.01
N ALA A 307 -19.37 8.82 8.72
CA ALA A 307 -20.62 8.11 8.37
C ALA A 307 -21.62 7.96 9.54
N GLU A 308 -21.19 8.22 10.78
CA GLU A 308 -22.04 8.16 11.98
C GLU A 308 -22.90 9.42 12.12
N PRO A 309 -24.12 9.31 12.69
CA PRO A 309 -25.00 10.47 12.88
C PRO A 309 -24.30 11.57 13.67
N ASP A 310 -24.35 12.77 13.11
CA ASP A 310 -23.70 13.96 13.62
C ASP A 310 -24.36 14.44 14.93
N TYR A 311 -23.92 13.87 16.06
CA TYR A 311 -24.19 14.41 17.39
C TYR A 311 -23.18 15.49 17.80
N THR A 312 -22.37 16.01 16.88
CA THR A 312 -21.32 16.99 17.20
C THR A 312 -21.91 18.32 17.68
N ALA A 313 -23.13 18.65 17.24
CA ALA A 313 -23.91 19.77 17.77
C ALA A 313 -24.22 19.65 19.28
N LEU A 314 -24.15 18.44 19.86
CA LEU A 314 -24.35 18.18 21.28
C LEU A 314 -23.04 18.16 22.07
N GLN A 315 -21.89 18.18 21.40
CA GLN A 315 -20.59 18.12 22.06
C GLN A 315 -20.02 19.51 22.37
N PRO A 316 -19.35 19.70 23.52
CA PRO A 316 -18.62 20.92 23.82
C PRO A 316 -17.56 21.23 22.75
N ALA A 317 -17.51 22.47 22.26
CA ALA A 317 -16.56 22.90 21.23
C ALA A 317 -15.09 22.61 21.59
N ALA A 318 -14.74 22.65 22.88
CA ALA A 318 -13.40 22.33 23.37
C ALA A 318 -13.00 20.85 23.14
N LEU A 319 -13.95 19.91 23.22
CA LEU A 319 -13.67 18.50 22.94
C LEU A 319 -13.47 18.27 21.44
N LEU A 320 -14.24 18.95 20.60
CA LEU A 320 -14.11 18.85 19.15
C LEU A 320 -12.77 19.40 18.66
N ALA A 321 -12.36 20.57 19.16
CA ALA A 321 -11.07 21.17 18.85
C ALA A 321 -9.91 20.27 19.30
N ARG A 322 -10.05 19.58 20.43
CA ARG A 322 -9.05 18.64 20.93
C ARG A 322 -8.96 17.38 20.06
N ASP A 323 -10.08 16.83 19.60
CA ASP A 323 -10.07 15.70 18.66
C ASP A 323 -9.36 16.08 17.36
N GLU A 324 -9.60 17.29 16.84
CA GLU A 324 -8.94 17.81 15.64
C GLU A 324 -7.42 17.97 15.84
N GLU A 325 -6.98 18.46 16.99
CA GLU A 325 -5.56 18.57 17.37
C GLU A 325 -4.89 17.19 17.42
N ILE A 326 -5.51 16.22 18.11
CA ILE A 326 -5.00 14.83 18.20
C ILE A 326 -4.89 14.20 16.81
N VAL A 327 -5.89 14.38 15.95
CA VAL A 327 -5.87 13.86 14.58
C VAL A 327 -4.76 14.52 13.76
N SER A 328 -4.58 15.85 13.88
CA SER A 328 -3.51 16.57 13.19
C SER A 328 -2.13 16.07 13.60
N ASP A 329 -1.91 15.84 14.90
CA ASP A 329 -0.65 15.30 15.43
C ASP A 329 -0.37 13.89 14.91
N MET A 330 -1.36 12.99 14.92
CA MET A 330 -1.20 11.64 14.37
C MET A 330 -0.94 11.69 12.86
N LEU A 331 -1.58 12.59 12.10
CA LEU A 331 -1.33 12.75 10.66
C LEU A 331 0.06 13.34 10.39
N ALA A 332 0.57 14.23 11.25
CA ALA A 332 1.94 14.71 11.18
C ALA A 332 2.93 13.55 11.37
N GLU A 333 2.68 12.67 12.34
CA GLU A 333 3.49 11.48 12.54
C GLU A 333 3.43 10.52 11.33
N VAL A 334 2.27 10.30 10.73
CA VAL A 334 2.17 9.50 9.49
C VAL A 334 3.07 10.09 8.39
N ARG A 335 3.10 11.42 8.23
CA ARG A 335 3.96 12.08 7.23
C ARG A 335 5.45 11.93 7.55
N ASP A 336 5.82 12.04 8.82
CA ASP A 336 7.19 11.81 9.26
C ASP A 336 7.62 10.37 8.96
N VAL A 337 6.78 9.39 9.28
CA VAL A 337 7.01 7.97 8.96
C VAL A 337 7.17 7.76 7.46
N ILE A 338 6.29 8.34 6.63
CA ILE A 338 6.36 8.26 5.17
C ILE A 338 7.69 8.83 4.65
N GLY A 339 8.23 9.87 5.28
CA GLY A 339 9.52 10.46 4.95
C GLY A 339 10.74 9.60 5.29
N THR A 340 10.58 8.54 6.11
CA THR A 340 11.70 7.73 6.58
C THR A 340 12.28 6.80 5.51
N ALA A 341 13.58 6.49 5.65
CA ALA A 341 14.23 5.48 4.82
C ALA A 341 13.63 4.07 5.00
N LYS A 342 13.14 3.74 6.21
CA LYS A 342 12.46 2.47 6.51
C LYS A 342 11.18 2.34 5.69
N PHE A 343 10.35 3.37 5.66
CA PHE A 343 9.14 3.40 4.86
C PHE A 343 9.45 3.24 3.36
N HIS A 344 10.41 4.02 2.82
CA HIS A 344 10.80 3.91 1.42
C HIS A 344 11.37 2.53 1.05
N ALA A 345 12.06 1.86 1.97
CA ALA A 345 12.57 0.50 1.76
C ALA A 345 11.44 -0.53 1.75
N ALA A 346 10.51 -0.44 2.71
CA ALA A 346 9.31 -1.29 2.78
C ALA A 346 8.45 -1.10 1.52
N LEU A 347 8.11 0.13 1.15
CA LEU A 347 7.32 0.45 -0.03
C LEU A 347 7.93 -0.13 -1.31
N ARG A 348 9.24 0.06 -1.53
CA ARG A 348 9.94 -0.49 -2.69
C ARG A 348 9.86 -2.02 -2.72
N ALA A 349 10.10 -2.68 -1.57
CA ALA A 349 10.03 -4.13 -1.46
C ALA A 349 8.61 -4.67 -1.71
N SER A 350 7.58 -3.96 -1.23
CA SER A 350 6.18 -4.32 -1.45
C SER A 350 5.81 -4.24 -2.92
N VAL A 351 6.18 -3.15 -3.61
CA VAL A 351 5.95 -3.01 -5.07
C VAL A 351 6.69 -4.09 -5.85
N GLN A 352 7.91 -4.43 -5.42
CA GLN A 352 8.69 -5.53 -6.00
C GLN A 352 7.98 -6.87 -5.88
N ALA A 353 7.50 -7.21 -4.68
CA ALA A 353 6.75 -8.44 -4.44
C ALA A 353 5.49 -8.51 -5.31
N VAL A 354 4.72 -7.43 -5.38
CA VAL A 354 3.47 -7.39 -6.17
C VAL A 354 3.75 -7.49 -7.67
N ALA A 355 4.76 -6.78 -8.17
CA ALA A 355 5.16 -6.87 -9.57
C ALA A 355 5.65 -8.27 -9.94
N ALA A 356 6.42 -8.94 -9.07
CA ALA A 356 6.89 -10.30 -9.26
C ALA A 356 5.72 -11.31 -9.29
N ARG A 357 4.71 -11.15 -8.45
CA ARG A 357 3.50 -12.00 -8.49
C ARG A 357 2.65 -11.75 -9.73
N THR A 358 2.53 -10.49 -10.14
CA THR A 358 1.86 -10.14 -11.39
C THR A 358 2.58 -10.78 -12.57
N ALA A 359 3.92 -10.73 -12.57
CA ALA A 359 4.79 -11.39 -13.54
C ALA A 359 4.60 -12.90 -13.61
N ASP A 360 4.59 -13.57 -12.44
CA ASP A 360 4.33 -15.00 -12.33
C ASP A 360 2.96 -15.36 -12.92
N GLY A 361 1.94 -14.55 -12.69
CA GLY A 361 0.61 -14.70 -13.28
C GLY A 361 0.63 -14.65 -14.82
N LEU A 362 1.44 -13.76 -15.41
CA LEU A 362 1.62 -13.70 -16.87
C LEU A 362 2.32 -14.96 -17.42
N ALA A 363 3.27 -15.52 -16.68
CA ALA A 363 4.03 -16.71 -17.10
C ALA A 363 3.21 -18.01 -16.93
N ASN A 364 2.50 -18.15 -15.81
CA ASN A 364 1.76 -19.37 -15.46
C ASN A 364 0.45 -19.53 -16.23
N SER A 365 -0.11 -18.46 -16.80
CA SER A 365 -1.24 -18.56 -17.73
C SER A 365 -0.92 -19.39 -19.00
N GLU A 366 0.34 -19.79 -19.21
CA GLU A 366 0.78 -20.60 -20.35
C GLU A 366 1.07 -22.07 -20.03
N ALA A 367 1.04 -22.48 -18.74
CA ALA A 367 1.47 -23.79 -18.26
C ALA A 367 0.66 -25.01 -18.80
N GLY A 368 -0.33 -24.78 -19.66
CA GLY A 368 -1.05 -25.83 -20.39
C GLY A 368 -0.66 -25.99 -21.87
N THR A 369 0.24 -25.18 -22.43
CA THR A 369 0.42 -25.12 -23.91
C THR A 369 1.86 -25.17 -24.43
N GLY A 370 2.88 -25.27 -23.56
CA GLY A 370 4.29 -25.36 -23.99
C GLY A 370 4.81 -24.09 -24.71
N LEU A 371 4.14 -22.96 -24.49
CA LEU A 371 4.39 -21.67 -25.14
C LEU A 371 5.31 -20.74 -24.33
N ASP A 372 5.75 -21.17 -23.16
CA ASP A 372 6.57 -20.44 -22.18
C ASP A 372 7.91 -19.92 -22.74
N LYS A 373 8.30 -20.36 -23.95
CA LYS A 373 9.48 -19.91 -24.71
C LYS A 373 9.17 -19.11 -25.99
N LEU A 374 7.89 -18.94 -26.34
CA LEU A 374 7.47 -18.39 -27.62
C LEU A 374 7.18 -16.90 -27.52
N LYS A 375 7.88 -16.12 -28.32
CA LYS A 375 7.64 -14.68 -28.46
C LYS A 375 6.30 -14.44 -29.20
N LEU A 376 5.36 -13.79 -28.52
CA LEU A 376 4.04 -13.46 -29.03
C LEU A 376 4.00 -12.00 -29.49
N PRO A 377 3.22 -11.67 -30.54
CA PRO A 377 2.95 -10.28 -30.89
C PRO A 377 2.38 -9.52 -29.68
N LEU A 378 2.86 -8.29 -29.45
CA LEU A 378 2.42 -7.46 -28.33
C LEU A 378 0.89 -7.32 -28.25
N ALA A 379 0.21 -7.23 -29.39
CA ALA A 379 -1.26 -7.20 -29.43
C ALA A 379 -1.94 -8.36 -28.69
N LYS A 380 -1.31 -9.55 -28.66
CA LYS A 380 -1.82 -10.73 -27.93
C LYS A 380 -1.47 -10.71 -26.44
N LEU A 381 -0.42 -9.98 -26.06
CA LEU A 381 0.03 -9.86 -24.68
C LEU A 381 -0.72 -8.75 -23.91
N ILE A 382 -1.19 -7.71 -24.61
CA ILE A 382 -1.93 -6.59 -24.01
C ILE A 382 -3.10 -7.04 -23.12
N PRO A 383 -4.02 -7.93 -23.58
CA PRO A 383 -5.12 -8.39 -22.73
C PRO A 383 -4.64 -9.12 -21.48
N ARG A 384 -3.50 -9.81 -21.54
CA ARG A 384 -2.93 -10.54 -20.39
C ARG A 384 -2.32 -9.61 -19.37
N VAL A 385 -1.52 -8.64 -19.82
CA VAL A 385 -0.95 -7.58 -18.97
C VAL A 385 -2.10 -6.84 -18.27
N SER A 386 -3.15 -6.51 -19.02
CA SER A 386 -4.33 -5.86 -18.49
C SER A 386 -5.04 -6.70 -17.42
N ALA A 387 -5.28 -7.99 -17.70
CA ALA A 387 -5.94 -8.90 -16.78
C ALA A 387 -5.15 -9.07 -15.49
N ALA A 388 -3.82 -9.20 -15.58
CA ALA A 388 -2.95 -9.32 -14.42
C ALA A 388 -2.97 -8.05 -13.55
N GLY A 389 -2.94 -6.87 -14.16
CA GLY A 389 -3.06 -5.60 -13.43
C GLY A 389 -4.40 -5.45 -12.71
N THR A 390 -5.51 -5.89 -13.31
CA THR A 390 -6.82 -5.91 -12.66
C THR A 390 -6.88 -6.94 -11.54
N ALA A 391 -6.34 -8.14 -11.77
CA ALA A 391 -6.32 -9.23 -10.80
C ALA A 391 -5.51 -8.89 -9.55
N ALA A 392 -4.49 -8.03 -9.65
CA ALA A 392 -3.68 -7.56 -8.53
C ALA A 392 -4.46 -6.68 -7.53
N LEU A 393 -5.57 -6.04 -7.95
CA LEU A 393 -6.42 -5.23 -7.07
C LEU A 393 -7.77 -5.89 -6.75
N ASP A 394 -8.03 -7.09 -7.28
CA ASP A 394 -9.30 -7.77 -7.06
C ASP A 394 -9.27 -8.46 -5.69
N SER A 395 -9.97 -7.93 -4.70
CA SER A 395 -10.02 -8.47 -3.34
C SER A 395 -10.54 -9.92 -3.28
N SER A 396 -11.29 -10.37 -4.29
CA SER A 396 -11.80 -11.74 -4.36
C SER A 396 -10.78 -12.73 -4.97
N SER A 397 -9.78 -12.22 -5.69
CA SER A 397 -8.81 -13.05 -6.41
C SER A 397 -7.81 -13.71 -5.46
N THR A 398 -7.43 -14.95 -5.78
CA THR A 398 -6.35 -15.64 -5.07
C THR A 398 -5.02 -14.91 -5.28
N SER A 399 -4.80 -14.33 -6.46
CA SER A 399 -3.59 -13.57 -6.77
C SER A 399 -3.38 -12.37 -5.85
N THR A 400 -4.44 -11.62 -5.53
CA THR A 400 -4.38 -10.51 -4.57
C THR A 400 -4.04 -11.03 -3.18
N ARG A 401 -4.73 -12.08 -2.72
CA ARG A 401 -4.45 -12.68 -1.41
C ARG A 401 -2.99 -13.14 -1.29
N ASP A 402 -2.44 -13.74 -2.34
CA ASP A 402 -1.04 -14.17 -2.40
C ASP A 402 -0.08 -12.97 -2.43
N CYS A 403 -0.45 -11.87 -3.11
CA CYS A 403 0.32 -10.62 -3.08
C CYS A 403 0.34 -10.02 -1.67
N LEU A 404 -0.82 -9.92 -1.02
CA LEU A 404 -0.95 -9.38 0.33
C LEU A 404 -0.15 -10.23 1.33
N ALA A 405 -0.30 -11.55 1.29
CA ALA A 405 0.46 -12.45 2.15
C ALA A 405 1.98 -12.32 1.92
N ALA A 406 2.41 -12.17 0.66
CA ALA A 406 3.82 -11.96 0.35
C ALA A 406 4.34 -10.63 0.89
N VAL A 407 3.54 -9.56 0.81
CA VAL A 407 3.87 -8.23 1.34
C VAL A 407 3.94 -8.23 2.87
N SER A 408 2.95 -8.80 3.57
CA SER A 408 2.93 -8.92 5.04
C SER A 408 4.14 -9.71 5.56
N ALA A 409 4.64 -10.67 4.79
CA ALA A 409 5.80 -11.49 5.16
C ALA A 409 7.15 -10.80 4.92
N LEU A 410 7.20 -9.62 4.30
CA LEU A 410 8.46 -8.93 4.03
C LEU A 410 9.09 -8.42 5.33
N PRO A 411 10.39 -8.71 5.60
CA PRO A 411 11.08 -8.21 6.79
C PRO A 411 11.06 -6.69 6.90
N ALA A 412 11.17 -5.98 5.76
CA ALA A 412 11.14 -4.52 5.74
C ALA A 412 9.78 -3.95 6.19
N VAL A 413 8.68 -4.64 5.86
CA VAL A 413 7.32 -4.27 6.28
C VAL A 413 7.14 -4.53 7.77
N GLN A 414 7.53 -5.72 8.24
CA GLN A 414 7.44 -6.08 9.66
C GLN A 414 8.28 -5.15 10.54
N GLN A 415 9.50 -4.83 10.12
CA GLN A 415 10.38 -3.88 10.81
C GLN A 415 9.79 -2.46 10.82
N LEU A 416 9.15 -2.03 9.73
CA LEU A 416 8.44 -0.75 9.70
C LEU A 416 7.30 -0.74 10.72
N CYS A 417 6.40 -1.72 10.67
CA CYS A 417 5.26 -1.81 11.58
C CYS A 417 5.71 -1.81 13.05
N ALA A 418 6.68 -2.66 13.39
CA ALA A 418 7.22 -2.74 14.75
C ALA A 418 7.87 -1.42 15.18
N SER A 419 8.61 -0.76 14.28
CA SER A 419 9.22 0.54 14.56
C SER A 419 8.19 1.64 14.76
N VAL A 420 7.10 1.66 14.00
CA VAL A 420 6.02 2.66 14.15
C VAL A 420 5.29 2.42 15.46
N TYR A 421 4.93 1.17 15.75
CA TYR A 421 4.23 0.80 16.98
C TYR A 421 5.04 1.09 18.26
N SER A 422 6.38 1.05 18.18
CA SER A 422 7.28 1.33 19.31
C SER A 422 7.80 2.76 19.40
N ALA A 423 7.58 3.62 18.39
CA ALA A 423 8.14 4.98 18.33
C ALA A 423 7.46 6.02 19.24
N GLY A 424 6.49 5.62 20.08
CA GLY A 424 5.78 6.53 20.98
C GLY A 424 6.68 7.09 22.09
N PRO A 425 6.20 8.09 22.86
CA PRO A 425 6.90 8.53 24.07
C PRO A 425 7.21 7.30 24.93
N PRO A 426 8.43 7.22 25.52
CA PRO A 426 8.81 6.07 26.33
C PRO A 426 7.78 5.86 27.45
N LEU A 427 7.39 4.60 27.62
CA LEU A 427 6.52 4.13 28.70
C LEU A 427 7.08 4.49 30.08
#